data_AF-A0A1H8YUA1-F1
#
_entry.id   AF-A0A1H8YUA1-F1
#
_cell.length_a   1.000
_cell.length_b   1.000
_cell.length_c   1.000
_cell.angle_alpha   90.00
_cell.angle_beta   90.00
_cell.angle_gamma   90.00
#
_symmetry.space_group_name_H-M   'P 1'
#
loop_
_entity.id
_entity.type
_entity.pdbx_description
1 polymer ?
#
loop_
_entity_poly.entity_id
_entity_poly.type
_entity_poly.pdbx_seq_one_letter_code
_entity_poly.pdbx_strand_id
1 'polypeptide(L)'
;MEKRSNYTRLGKKLLSLILCLLLITGCADISLGNNGNSQDVDTSSEEQSQDTESVTDADEHNEIETDDSKSSLISTSLVASSTDNEDGTGKADKNSKDSKDNKDSKDNKDSKDNKDSKDSKAGSAAEDENIFAVMPEFFYFSSGAGGWSTDITISEDGSFDGSYYDSDMGDTGEGYPNGTMYVCDFTGKFDVPQPTDDEYIYTTKLLELTLRDADKVGTTEIEDDTRYIYTEPYGFDDADEFLIYLPGASLSAMTEECLSWVDVRMDGIEKLPVDYYVLYNVGGAEAFNGIKDDSIWTQDFQYQYGDAYVSFSPAYYMGSHFSFYVDDDSPAALSLSIPWDGVSEEAMECEESWESDPETYYVTIKKKDDETYIITVEGISDKEFDFSPWGGTEPGKFSAEFVLIESD
;
A
#
# COMPACT_ATOMS: atom_id res chain seq x y z
N MET A 1 7.97 44.82 22.12
CA MET A 1 7.58 44.04 23.31
C MET A 1 6.12 43.68 23.14
N GLU A 2 5.85 42.69 22.30
CA GLU A 2 4.49 42.27 21.93
C GLU A 2 4.47 40.75 21.94
N LYS A 3 3.33 40.16 22.36
CA LYS A 3 3.18 38.72 22.45
C LYS A 3 2.81 38.16 21.08
N ARG A 4 3.66 37.32 20.49
CA ARG A 4 3.18 36.31 19.53
C ARG A 4 2.54 35.18 20.33
N SER A 5 1.44 34.62 19.83
CA SER A 5 0.65 33.60 20.53
C SER A 5 1.16 32.19 20.18
N ASN A 6 1.08 31.27 21.14
CA ASN A 6 1.47 29.88 20.94
C ASN A 6 0.32 29.08 20.29
N TYR A 7 0.23 29.11 18.97
CA TYR A 7 -0.73 28.32 18.17
C TYR A 7 -0.03 27.60 17.00
N THR A 8 0.92 26.71 17.31
CA THR A 8 1.71 25.97 16.30
C THR A 8 2.06 24.52 16.69
N ARG A 9 1.43 23.93 17.72
CA ARG A 9 1.70 22.54 18.14
C ARG A 9 0.49 21.59 18.17
N LEU A 10 -0.64 22.01 17.60
CA LEU A 10 -1.85 21.18 17.51
C LEU A 10 -2.30 20.91 16.06
N GLY A 11 -1.83 21.69 15.08
CA GLY A 11 -2.28 21.59 13.68
C GLY A 11 -1.73 20.40 12.89
N LYS A 12 -0.57 19.85 13.25
CA LYS A 12 0.05 18.74 12.50
C LYS A 12 -0.54 17.35 12.79
N LYS A 13 -1.25 17.13 13.91
CA LYS A 13 -1.86 15.82 14.24
C LYS A 13 -3.25 15.59 13.62
N LEU A 14 -3.80 16.55 12.87
CA LEU A 14 -5.16 16.46 12.31
C LEU A 14 -5.21 16.08 10.82
N LEU A 15 -4.09 16.19 10.08
CA LEU A 15 -4.08 15.98 8.62
C LEU A 15 -4.08 14.49 8.23
N SER A 16 -3.41 13.63 9.00
CA SER A 16 -3.34 12.17 8.76
C SER A 16 -4.72 11.49 8.79
N LEU A 17 -5.70 12.03 9.52
CA LEU A 17 -7.00 11.40 9.73
C LEU A 17 -7.99 11.53 8.54
N ILE A 18 -7.59 12.16 7.44
CA ILE A 18 -8.49 12.47 6.31
C ILE A 18 -8.44 11.43 5.18
N LEU A 19 -7.34 10.66 5.07
CA LEU A 19 -7.11 9.78 3.90
C LEU A 19 -8.01 8.54 3.84
N CYS A 20 -8.61 8.11 4.95
CA CYS A 20 -9.39 6.86 5.05
C CYS A 20 -10.91 6.99 4.81
N LEU A 21 -11.43 8.14 4.38
CA LEU A 21 -12.88 8.43 4.38
C LEU A 21 -13.60 8.37 3.02
N LEU A 22 -12.91 7.95 1.96
CA LEU A 22 -13.49 7.75 0.62
C LEU A 22 -13.29 6.31 0.13
N LEU A 23 -14.26 5.42 0.39
CA LEU A 23 -14.63 4.28 -0.48
C LEU A 23 -15.83 3.43 0.04
N ILE A 24 -16.93 4.05 0.50
CA ILE A 24 -18.21 3.33 0.72
C ILE A 24 -19.40 4.09 0.10
N THR A 25 -19.60 3.91 -1.20
CA THR A 25 -20.88 4.18 -1.88
C THR A 25 -21.41 2.88 -2.48
N GLY A 26 -21.89 1.97 -1.62
CA GLY A 26 -22.46 0.69 -2.05
C GLY A 26 -23.78 0.86 -2.80
N CYS A 27 -23.88 0.27 -3.99
CA CYS A 27 -25.10 0.28 -4.80
C CYS A 27 -26.25 -0.45 -4.08
N ALA A 28 -27.40 0.21 -3.93
CA ALA A 28 -28.61 -0.36 -3.33
C ALA A 28 -29.85 0.03 -4.16
N ASP A 29 -30.23 -0.82 -5.12
CA ASP A 29 -31.42 -0.63 -5.96
C ASP A 29 -32.72 -0.75 -5.15
N ILE A 30 -33.28 0.40 -4.74
CA ILE A 30 -34.61 0.46 -4.10
C ILE A 30 -35.69 0.36 -5.19
N SER A 31 -36.01 -0.87 -5.58
CA SER A 31 -37.10 -1.16 -6.51
C SER A 31 -38.48 -0.89 -5.89
N LEU A 32 -39.05 0.28 -6.21
CA LEU A 32 -40.37 0.71 -5.74
C LEU A 32 -41.52 0.00 -6.49
N GLY A 33 -41.81 -1.25 -6.11
CA GLY A 33 -42.95 -2.02 -6.59
C GLY A 33 -44.30 -1.51 -6.05
N ASN A 34 -45.17 -1.01 -6.92
CA ASN A 34 -46.42 -0.33 -6.54
C ASN A 34 -47.53 -1.31 -6.05
N ASN A 35 -48.32 -0.87 -5.08
CA ASN A 35 -49.40 -1.66 -4.47
C ASN A 35 -50.71 -1.54 -5.27
N GLY A 36 -51.28 -2.67 -5.73
CA GLY A 36 -52.49 -2.71 -6.57
C GLY A 36 -53.52 -3.75 -6.10
N ASN A 37 -54.72 -3.30 -5.75
CA ASN A 37 -55.75 -4.08 -5.04
C ASN A 37 -56.70 -4.87 -5.97
N SER A 38 -56.97 -6.16 -5.68
CA SER A 38 -58.17 -6.87 -6.18
C SER A 38 -58.55 -8.17 -5.42
N GLN A 39 -59.59 -8.06 -4.59
CA GLN A 39 -60.70 -9.02 -4.34
C GLN A 39 -60.51 -10.55 -4.22
N ASP A 40 -60.94 -11.05 -3.05
CA ASP A 40 -61.93 -12.13 -2.79
C ASP A 40 -61.75 -13.58 -3.33
N VAL A 41 -61.82 -14.58 -2.43
CA VAL A 41 -63.00 -15.46 -2.21
C VAL A 41 -62.72 -16.54 -1.11
N ASP A 42 -63.80 -16.99 -0.45
CA ASP A 42 -63.98 -18.04 0.58
C ASP A 42 -63.15 -19.36 0.45
N THR A 43 -63.07 -20.29 1.43
CA THR A 43 -64.03 -20.70 2.49
C THR A 43 -63.36 -21.59 3.57
N SER A 44 -63.91 -21.69 4.81
CA SER A 44 -63.96 -22.86 5.77
C SER A 44 -62.73 -23.77 6.01
N SER A 45 -62.53 -24.49 7.12
CA SER A 45 -63.01 -24.63 8.52
C SER A 45 -61.88 -25.42 9.24
N GLU A 46 -61.84 -25.80 10.52
CA GLU A 46 -62.81 -25.95 11.62
C GLU A 46 -62.03 -26.04 12.96
N GLU A 47 -62.77 -26.09 14.08
CA GLU A 47 -62.49 -26.67 15.41
C GLU A 47 -61.19 -27.49 15.71
N GLN A 48 -60.65 -27.61 16.94
CA GLN A 48 -61.04 -27.15 18.30
C GLN A 48 -59.87 -27.40 19.28
N SER A 49 -59.70 -26.55 20.33
CA SER A 49 -59.19 -26.93 21.68
C SER A 49 -57.73 -27.48 21.79
N GLN A 50 -57.05 -27.53 22.95
CA GLN A 50 -57.41 -27.15 24.32
C GLN A 50 -56.16 -26.77 25.16
N ASP A 51 -56.33 -25.82 26.09
CA ASP A 51 -55.85 -25.72 27.49
C ASP A 51 -54.79 -26.76 28.00
N THR A 52 -53.82 -26.45 28.88
CA THR A 52 -53.63 -25.29 29.78
C THR A 52 -52.19 -25.21 30.35
N GLU A 53 -51.84 -24.05 30.93
CA GLU A 53 -51.21 -23.78 32.25
C GLU A 53 -50.69 -24.98 33.12
N SER A 54 -49.66 -24.86 33.97
CA SER A 54 -48.83 -23.70 34.38
C SER A 54 -47.59 -24.11 35.21
N VAL A 55 -46.56 -23.24 35.22
CA VAL A 55 -45.69 -22.80 36.34
C VAL A 55 -45.45 -23.74 37.54
N THR A 56 -44.19 -24.10 37.80
CA THR A 56 -43.45 -24.14 39.10
C THR A 56 -42.09 -24.82 38.87
N ASP A 57 -40.97 -24.57 39.56
CA ASP A 57 -40.46 -23.45 40.39
C ASP A 57 -38.90 -23.55 40.40
N ALA A 58 -38.18 -22.70 41.15
CA ALA A 58 -36.69 -22.69 41.23
C ALA A 58 -36.12 -23.46 42.44
N ASP A 59 -34.82 -23.83 42.40
CA ASP A 59 -33.95 -23.91 43.59
C ASP A 59 -32.43 -23.89 43.24
N GLU A 60 -31.56 -23.88 44.26
CA GLU A 60 -30.21 -23.25 44.23
C GLU A 60 -28.98 -24.22 44.41
N HIS A 61 -27.76 -23.71 44.08
CA HIS A 61 -26.42 -24.32 44.32
C HIS A 61 -26.03 -25.59 43.48
N ASN A 62 -24.75 -25.96 43.27
CA ASN A 62 -23.50 -25.58 43.96
C ASN A 62 -22.20 -25.60 43.08
N GLU A 63 -21.21 -24.80 43.50
CA GLU A 63 -19.72 -24.82 43.32
C GLU A 63 -18.98 -25.57 42.17
N ILE A 64 -18.06 -24.80 41.55
CA ILE A 64 -16.63 -25.10 41.22
C ILE A 64 -16.30 -26.24 40.23
N GLU A 65 -15.72 -25.87 39.09
CA GLU A 65 -14.40 -26.36 38.67
C GLU A 65 -13.66 -25.32 37.79
N THR A 66 -12.35 -25.48 37.61
CA THR A 66 -11.44 -24.51 36.94
C THR A 66 -10.96 -25.03 35.58
N ASP A 67 -10.77 -24.15 34.59
CA ASP A 67 -9.77 -24.40 33.54
C ASP A 67 -9.18 -23.09 32.98
N ASP A 68 -7.94 -23.18 32.48
CA ASP A 68 -7.24 -22.10 31.76
C ASP A 68 -7.59 -22.14 30.28
N SER A 69 -7.73 -20.99 29.61
CA SER A 69 -7.81 -20.93 28.15
C SER A 69 -7.34 -19.59 27.58
N LYS A 70 -6.09 -19.58 27.09
CA LYS A 70 -5.64 -18.57 26.12
C LYS A 70 -6.35 -18.82 24.78
N SER A 71 -7.03 -17.82 24.22
CA SER A 71 -7.54 -17.87 22.86
C SER A 71 -6.77 -16.91 21.94
N SER A 72 -5.76 -17.41 21.24
CA SER A 72 -5.24 -16.74 20.04
C SER A 72 -6.16 -17.07 18.86
N LEU A 73 -6.84 -16.06 18.31
CA LEU A 73 -7.69 -16.25 17.14
C LEU A 73 -6.92 -15.94 15.86
N ILE A 74 -6.39 -16.98 15.22
CA ILE A 74 -5.86 -16.90 13.86
C ILE A 74 -7.03 -17.04 12.89
N SER A 75 -7.31 -16.00 12.11
CA SER A 75 -8.32 -16.02 11.05
C SER A 75 -7.73 -16.64 9.77
N THR A 76 -8.09 -17.90 9.48
CA THR A 76 -7.76 -18.55 8.20
C THR A 76 -9.00 -18.63 7.31
N SER A 77 -8.90 -18.17 6.07
CA SER A 77 -10.01 -18.18 5.11
C SER A 77 -10.28 -19.58 4.56
N LEU A 78 -11.57 -19.92 4.41
CA LEU A 78 -12.03 -21.21 3.90
C LEU A 78 -12.18 -21.17 2.37
N VAL A 79 -11.40 -21.99 1.65
CA VAL A 79 -11.69 -22.36 0.27
C VAL A 79 -12.59 -23.60 0.22
N ALA A 80 -13.67 -23.54 -0.56
CA ALA A 80 -14.66 -24.61 -0.67
C ALA A 80 -14.24 -25.73 -1.64
N SER A 81 -14.68 -26.97 -1.39
CA SER A 81 -14.18 -28.18 -2.06
C SER A 81 -15.27 -29.11 -2.59
N SER A 82 -14.95 -29.77 -3.72
CA SER A 82 -15.54 -31.04 -4.23
C SER A 82 -14.54 -31.63 -5.24
N THR A 83 -13.79 -32.71 -4.96
CA THR A 83 -14.17 -34.15 -4.87
C THR A 83 -14.66 -34.71 -6.22
N ASP A 84 -14.31 -35.93 -6.68
CA ASP A 84 -13.85 -37.19 -6.05
C ASP A 84 -12.77 -37.89 -6.92
N ASN A 85 -11.76 -38.60 -6.36
CA ASN A 85 -11.67 -40.06 -6.07
C ASN A 85 -11.92 -41.02 -7.28
N GLU A 86 -11.26 -42.18 -7.47
CA GLU A 86 -10.55 -43.11 -6.55
C GLU A 86 -9.19 -43.68 -7.08
N ASP A 87 -8.49 -44.35 -6.16
CA ASP A 87 -7.48 -45.44 -6.27
C ASP A 87 -7.70 -46.44 -7.45
N GLY A 88 -6.72 -47.17 -8.03
CA GLY A 88 -5.28 -47.28 -7.79
C GLY A 88 -4.79 -48.75 -7.88
N THR A 89 -3.48 -48.97 -8.06
CA THR A 89 -2.70 -50.21 -7.74
C THR A 89 -1.30 -50.15 -8.36
N GLY A 90 -0.24 -50.41 -7.58
CA GLY A 90 1.15 -50.40 -8.06
C GLY A 90 1.91 -51.71 -7.82
N LYS A 91 3.12 -51.85 -8.38
CA LYS A 91 4.06 -52.90 -7.94
C LYS A 91 5.56 -52.62 -8.17
N ALA A 92 6.20 -52.19 -7.09
CA ALA A 92 7.51 -52.59 -6.54
C ALA A 92 8.73 -53.01 -7.42
N ASP A 93 9.89 -52.58 -6.89
CA ASP A 93 11.21 -53.26 -6.82
C ASP A 93 12.30 -53.05 -7.89
N LYS A 94 13.23 -52.14 -7.53
CA LYS A 94 14.69 -52.35 -7.36
C LYS A 94 15.46 -53.18 -8.42
N ASN A 95 16.49 -52.58 -9.03
CA ASN A 95 17.87 -52.86 -8.58
C ASN A 95 18.93 -51.84 -9.05
N SER A 96 20.12 -51.91 -8.44
CA SER A 96 21.33 -51.13 -8.71
C SER A 96 22.29 -51.81 -9.71
N LYS A 97 23.05 -51.02 -10.50
CA LYS A 97 24.52 -51.13 -10.51
C LYS A 97 25.30 -50.02 -11.23
N ASP A 98 26.52 -49.79 -10.74
CA ASP A 98 27.57 -48.94 -11.31
C ASP A 98 28.17 -49.50 -12.62
N SER A 99 28.77 -48.61 -13.42
CA SER A 99 30.10 -48.86 -14.05
C SER A 99 30.79 -47.59 -14.55
N LYS A 100 31.63 -47.04 -13.66
CA LYS A 100 32.98 -46.49 -13.86
C LYS A 100 33.59 -46.28 -15.27
N ASP A 101 34.47 -45.27 -15.26
CA ASP A 101 35.81 -45.18 -15.89
C ASP A 101 36.01 -44.67 -17.34
N ASN A 102 36.27 -43.36 -17.41
CA ASN A 102 37.60 -42.76 -17.69
C ASN A 102 38.10 -42.50 -19.14
N LYS A 103 38.35 -41.20 -19.38
CA LYS A 103 39.66 -40.60 -19.78
C LYS A 103 39.97 -40.21 -21.24
N ASP A 104 40.67 -39.07 -21.34
CA ASP A 104 41.57 -38.59 -22.41
C ASP A 104 41.00 -38.26 -23.81
N SER A 105 41.53 -37.28 -24.56
CA SER A 105 42.31 -36.05 -24.26
C SER A 105 42.61 -35.31 -25.57
N LYS A 106 42.66 -33.96 -25.56
CA LYS A 106 43.35 -33.09 -26.57
C LYS A 106 42.77 -33.10 -28.01
N ASP A 107 43.08 -32.21 -28.96
CA ASP A 107 43.92 -30.99 -29.12
C ASP A 107 43.37 -30.25 -30.40
N ASN A 108 43.55 -28.96 -30.74
CA ASN A 108 44.11 -27.74 -30.11
C ASN A 108 43.77 -26.47 -30.96
N LYS A 109 44.21 -25.28 -30.50
CA LYS A 109 44.67 -24.07 -31.24
C LYS A 109 43.73 -22.95 -31.78
N ASP A 110 43.92 -21.78 -31.12
CA ASP A 110 44.42 -20.48 -31.64
C ASP A 110 43.71 -19.71 -32.78
N SER A 111 43.20 -18.50 -32.46
CA SER A 111 43.67 -17.16 -32.95
C SER A 111 42.69 -16.02 -32.61
N LYS A 112 43.07 -14.73 -32.45
CA LYS A 112 44.28 -14.08 -31.87
C LYS A 112 44.08 -12.55 -31.71
N ASP A 113 44.72 -11.94 -30.71
CA ASP A 113 45.13 -10.52 -30.53
C ASP A 113 44.26 -9.32 -31.02
N ASN A 114 43.61 -8.61 -30.08
CA ASN A 114 43.86 -7.18 -29.68
C ASN A 114 42.63 -6.59 -28.95
N LYS A 115 42.65 -5.81 -27.87
CA LYS A 115 43.61 -4.94 -27.12
C LYS A 115 43.32 -3.43 -27.31
N ASP A 116 43.27 -2.72 -26.17
CA ASP A 116 43.18 -1.26 -25.94
C ASP A 116 41.88 -0.51 -26.30
N SER A 117 41.00 -0.33 -25.31
CA SER A 117 40.68 1.02 -24.80
C SER A 117 40.51 0.95 -23.26
N LYS A 118 40.52 2.11 -22.60
CA LYS A 118 40.51 2.24 -21.13
C LYS A 118 39.68 3.45 -20.69
N ASP A 119 38.36 3.31 -20.72
CA ASP A 119 37.41 4.31 -20.23
C ASP A 119 36.86 3.90 -18.86
N SER A 120 37.75 3.95 -17.86
CA SER A 120 37.43 3.71 -16.46
C SER A 120 36.98 5.01 -15.78
N LYS A 121 35.70 5.41 -15.91
CA LYS A 121 35.05 6.38 -15.00
C LYS A 121 33.51 6.36 -14.99
N ALA A 122 32.95 5.42 -14.25
CA ALA A 122 31.71 5.56 -13.46
C ALA A 122 31.86 4.56 -12.29
N GLY A 123 31.51 4.96 -11.06
CA GLY A 123 31.92 4.24 -9.84
C GLY A 123 33.06 4.94 -9.08
N SER A 124 32.70 6.04 -8.40
CA SER A 124 33.45 6.75 -7.35
C SER A 124 32.63 8.02 -7.02
N ALA A 125 31.70 7.88 -6.07
CA ALA A 125 30.84 8.96 -5.57
C ALA A 125 30.24 8.61 -4.19
N ALA A 126 29.66 7.41 -4.04
CA ALA A 126 28.86 6.99 -2.88
C ALA A 126 29.66 6.54 -1.61
N GLU A 127 30.91 6.99 -1.41
CA GLU A 127 31.72 6.61 -0.23
C GLU A 127 31.64 7.62 0.95
N ASP A 128 30.98 8.78 0.76
CA ASP A 128 30.85 9.84 1.78
C ASP A 128 29.41 10.40 1.91
N GLU A 129 28.40 9.81 1.24
CA GLU A 129 27.02 10.32 1.24
C GLU A 129 26.19 9.72 2.38
N ASN A 130 25.59 10.58 3.21
CA ASN A 130 24.78 10.14 4.35
C ASN A 130 23.38 9.75 3.89
N ILE A 131 23.09 8.44 3.89
CA ILE A 131 21.82 7.90 3.41
C ILE A 131 20.61 8.47 4.19
N PHE A 132 20.73 8.66 5.51
CA PHE A 132 19.66 9.28 6.31
C PHE A 132 19.42 10.77 6.01
N ALA A 133 20.29 11.44 5.25
CA ALA A 133 20.12 12.83 4.81
C ALA A 133 19.62 12.97 3.36
N VAL A 134 19.42 11.86 2.64
CA VAL A 134 18.84 11.84 1.28
C VAL A 134 17.53 11.04 1.18
N MET A 135 17.21 10.28 2.23
CA MET A 135 15.88 9.69 2.47
C MET A 135 14.90 10.75 3.02
N PRO A 136 13.58 10.51 2.95
CA PRO A 136 12.60 11.27 3.73
C PRO A 136 12.84 11.11 5.24
N GLU A 137 12.42 12.11 6.03
CA GLU A 137 12.42 11.99 7.50
C GLU A 137 11.37 10.97 7.97
N PHE A 138 10.20 10.92 7.33
CA PHE A 138 9.06 10.12 7.76
C PHE A 138 8.95 8.78 7.03
N PHE A 139 8.69 7.72 7.80
CA PHE A 139 8.35 6.38 7.31
C PHE A 139 7.17 5.82 8.12
N TYR A 140 6.27 5.08 7.46
CA TYR A 140 5.12 4.42 8.10
C TYR A 140 5.04 2.94 7.73
N PHE A 141 4.53 2.12 8.64
CA PHE A 141 4.24 0.70 8.42
C PHE A 141 2.76 0.45 8.74
N SER A 142 1.99 0.01 7.73
CA SER A 142 0.58 -0.37 7.89
C SER A 142 0.19 -1.42 6.85
N SER A 143 -0.99 -2.04 7.00
CA SER A 143 -1.60 -2.89 5.96
C SER A 143 -2.45 -2.12 4.93
N GLY A 144 -2.59 -0.79 5.08
CA GLY A 144 -3.63 0.00 4.41
C GLY A 144 -5.07 -0.36 4.81
N ALA A 145 -5.26 -1.32 5.74
CA ALA A 145 -6.54 -1.92 6.08
C ALA A 145 -6.70 -2.08 7.60
N GLY A 146 -7.35 -1.10 8.22
CA GLY A 146 -7.54 -1.01 9.67
C GLY A 146 -7.30 0.44 10.15
N GLY A 147 -7.31 0.64 11.46
CA GLY A 147 -7.07 1.94 12.10
C GLY A 147 -5.67 2.05 12.71
N TRP A 148 -4.66 1.43 12.10
CA TRP A 148 -3.34 1.22 12.71
C TRP A 148 -2.18 1.68 11.82
N SER A 149 -1.07 2.06 12.48
CA SER A 149 0.24 2.29 11.85
C SER A 149 1.34 2.18 12.89
N THR A 150 2.55 1.82 12.46
CA THR A 150 3.79 2.17 13.16
C THR A 150 4.51 3.26 12.39
N ASP A 151 4.46 4.48 12.93
CA ASP A 151 5.11 5.65 12.37
C ASP A 151 6.51 5.83 13.00
N ILE A 152 7.50 6.21 12.18
CA ILE A 152 8.82 6.67 12.65
C ILE A 152 9.26 7.95 11.93
N THR A 153 10.07 8.76 12.61
CA THR A 153 10.74 9.94 12.05
C THR A 153 12.23 9.86 12.32
N ILE A 154 13.02 9.67 11.26
CA ILE A 154 14.46 9.43 11.29
C ILE A 154 15.20 10.75 11.05
N SER A 155 16.19 11.05 11.91
CA SER A 155 17.11 12.17 11.77
C SER A 155 18.36 11.80 10.98
N GLU A 156 19.06 12.79 10.40
CA GLU A 156 20.31 12.61 9.64
C GLU A 156 21.37 11.74 10.37
N ASP A 157 21.42 11.73 11.71
CA ASP A 157 22.41 10.95 12.45
C ASP A 157 22.01 9.47 12.67
N GLY A 158 20.84 9.05 12.18
CA GLY A 158 20.27 7.71 12.36
C GLY A 158 19.46 7.52 13.66
N SER A 159 19.33 8.53 14.53
CA SER A 159 18.36 8.48 15.63
C SER A 159 16.93 8.72 15.15
N PHE A 160 15.94 8.13 15.82
CA PHE A 160 14.54 8.28 15.46
C PHE A 160 13.59 8.35 16.67
N ASP A 161 12.52 9.11 16.51
CA ASP A 161 11.30 9.05 17.32
C ASP A 161 10.27 8.17 16.59
N GLY A 162 9.51 7.35 17.32
CA GLY A 162 8.45 6.50 16.75
C GLY A 162 7.20 6.38 17.63
N SER A 163 6.12 5.90 17.02
CA SER A 163 4.85 5.58 17.67
C SER A 163 4.05 4.55 16.89
N TYR A 164 3.71 3.43 17.52
CA TYR A 164 2.70 2.47 17.06
C TYR A 164 1.34 2.79 17.70
N TYR A 165 0.28 2.66 16.90
CA TYR A 165 -1.10 2.69 17.36
C TYR A 165 -1.98 1.72 16.58
N ASP A 166 -3.03 1.18 17.22
CA ASP A 166 -4.14 0.48 16.56
C ASP A 166 -5.47 0.83 17.24
N SER A 167 -6.48 1.16 16.42
CA SER A 167 -7.70 1.87 16.79
C SER A 167 -8.93 0.98 16.65
N ASP A 168 -9.10 0.02 17.57
CA ASP A 168 -10.34 -0.75 17.69
C ASP A 168 -11.43 0.07 18.40
N MET A 169 -12.02 0.99 17.63
CA MET A 169 -13.19 1.78 18.04
C MET A 169 -14.47 0.94 18.19
N GLY A 170 -14.42 -0.38 17.93
CA GLY A 170 -15.52 -1.32 18.12
C GLY A 170 -15.54 -1.93 19.53
N ASP A 171 -14.39 -2.32 20.07
CA ASP A 171 -14.25 -2.84 21.44
C ASP A 171 -14.46 -1.72 22.48
N THR A 172 -15.73 -1.61 22.91
CA THR A 172 -16.29 -0.60 23.81
C THR A 172 -16.86 -1.25 25.08
N GLY A 173 -16.89 -0.51 26.20
CA GLY A 173 -17.42 -1.06 27.44
C GLY A 173 -17.63 -0.05 28.57
N GLU A 174 -17.84 -0.55 29.80
CA GLU A 174 -18.10 0.31 30.96
C GLU A 174 -16.88 1.18 31.28
N GLY A 175 -17.05 2.50 31.16
CA GLY A 175 -15.99 3.50 31.32
C GLY A 175 -15.20 3.80 30.04
N TYR A 176 -15.37 3.02 28.96
CA TYR A 176 -14.69 3.26 27.67
C TYR A 176 -15.66 3.19 26.46
N PRO A 177 -16.65 4.09 26.38
CA PRO A 177 -17.60 4.13 25.26
C PRO A 177 -17.00 4.60 23.93
N ASN A 178 -15.80 5.20 23.92
CA ASN A 178 -15.12 5.64 22.69
C ASN A 178 -14.30 4.52 22.02
N GLY A 179 -14.13 3.37 22.69
CA GLY A 179 -13.45 2.20 22.15
C GLY A 179 -12.08 1.93 22.78
N THR A 180 -11.27 1.17 22.06
CA THR A 180 -9.94 0.71 22.49
C THR A 180 -8.85 1.26 21.56
N MET A 181 -7.71 1.61 22.16
CA MET A 181 -6.50 2.02 21.46
C MET A 181 -5.31 1.23 21.98
N TYR A 182 -4.65 0.47 21.12
CA TYR A 182 -3.33 -0.08 21.40
C TYR A 182 -2.29 1.01 21.14
N VAL A 183 -1.28 1.13 22.01
CA VAL A 183 -0.24 2.17 21.92
C VAL A 183 1.14 1.65 22.28
N CYS A 184 2.15 2.05 21.51
CA CYS A 184 3.55 1.99 21.92
C CYS A 184 4.32 3.22 21.43
N ASP A 185 4.82 4.03 22.35
CA ASP A 185 5.54 5.27 22.07
C ASP A 185 7.04 5.02 22.32
N PHE A 186 7.93 5.20 21.34
CA PHE A 186 9.32 4.72 21.42
C PHE A 186 10.36 5.63 20.73
N THR A 187 11.63 5.42 21.03
CA THR A 187 12.78 6.07 20.38
C THR A 187 13.86 5.03 20.08
N GLY A 188 14.66 5.23 19.04
CA GLY A 188 15.78 4.34 18.76
C GLY A 188 16.90 5.00 17.96
N LYS A 189 17.87 4.18 17.57
CA LYS A 189 19.01 4.58 16.75
C LYS A 189 19.51 3.45 15.86
N PHE A 190 19.65 3.74 14.57
CA PHE A 190 20.34 2.90 13.61
C PHE A 190 21.85 3.22 13.56
N ASP A 191 22.64 2.26 13.08
CA ASP A 191 24.05 2.46 12.72
C ASP A 191 24.17 3.19 11.37
N VAL A 192 25.38 3.61 11.00
CA VAL A 192 25.66 4.22 9.69
C VAL A 192 25.41 3.18 8.59
N PRO A 193 24.50 3.40 7.62
CA PRO A 193 24.19 2.43 6.59
C PRO A 193 25.41 2.10 5.74
N GLN A 194 25.59 0.82 5.42
CA GLN A 194 26.68 0.30 4.61
C GLN A 194 26.13 -0.17 3.25
N PRO A 195 26.78 0.15 2.13
CA PRO A 195 26.33 -0.30 0.80
C PRO A 195 26.45 -1.83 0.67
N THR A 196 25.56 -2.41 -0.12
CA THR A 196 25.64 -3.83 -0.52
C THR A 196 26.37 -3.99 -1.87
N ASP A 197 26.27 -5.17 -2.50
CA ASP A 197 26.72 -5.36 -3.89
C ASP A 197 25.77 -4.72 -4.93
N ASP A 198 24.59 -4.22 -4.52
CA ASP A 198 23.65 -3.44 -5.34
C ASP A 198 23.70 -1.94 -4.97
N GLU A 199 23.73 -1.05 -5.97
CA GLU A 199 23.90 0.40 -5.76
C GLU A 199 22.68 1.09 -5.14
N TYR A 200 21.51 0.45 -5.16
CA TYR A 200 20.25 0.95 -4.61
C TYR A 200 19.89 0.31 -3.25
N ILE A 201 20.74 -0.57 -2.69
CA ILE A 201 20.43 -1.31 -1.46
C ILE A 201 21.56 -1.15 -0.43
N TYR A 202 21.19 -0.73 0.77
CA TYR A 202 22.08 -0.57 1.93
C TYR A 202 21.60 -1.45 3.08
N THR A 203 22.52 -1.91 3.94
CA THR A 203 22.20 -2.56 5.22
C THR A 203 22.53 -1.63 6.39
N THR A 204 21.71 -1.63 7.43
CA THR A 204 22.02 -1.01 8.72
C THR A 204 21.58 -1.89 9.89
N LYS A 205 22.01 -1.56 11.09
CA LYS A 205 21.66 -2.28 12.32
C LYS A 205 20.92 -1.38 13.30
N LEU A 206 19.98 -1.95 14.02
CA LEU A 206 19.34 -1.28 15.16
C LEU A 206 20.29 -1.35 16.37
N LEU A 207 20.86 -0.21 16.76
CA LEU A 207 21.81 -0.11 17.87
C LEU A 207 21.12 0.06 19.22
N GLU A 208 20.05 0.87 19.23
CA GLU A 208 19.28 1.20 20.44
C GLU A 208 17.79 1.24 20.10
N LEU A 209 16.95 0.67 20.98
CA LEU A 209 15.49 0.84 20.99
C LEU A 209 15.06 1.04 22.46
N THR A 210 14.18 2.00 22.72
CA THR A 210 13.73 2.35 24.07
C THR A 210 12.27 2.80 24.01
N LEU A 211 11.40 2.08 24.72
CA LEU A 211 9.99 2.43 24.84
C LEU A 211 9.83 3.52 25.92
N ARG A 212 9.03 4.56 25.65
CA ARG A 212 8.85 5.71 26.55
C ARG A 212 8.07 5.33 27.82
N ASP A 213 7.07 4.45 27.68
CA ASP A 213 6.24 3.88 28.76
C ASP A 213 6.58 2.40 29.02
N ALA A 214 7.87 2.04 29.04
CA ALA A 214 8.33 0.64 29.16
C ALA A 214 7.81 -0.11 30.40
N ASP A 215 7.47 0.58 31.49
CA ASP A 215 6.88 -0.02 32.70
C ASP A 215 5.36 -0.22 32.64
N LYS A 216 4.68 0.32 31.61
CA LYS A 216 3.26 0.07 31.33
C LYS A 216 3.00 -1.09 30.35
N VAL A 217 4.00 -1.61 29.65
CA VAL A 217 3.82 -2.65 28.62
C VAL A 217 3.07 -3.87 29.20
N GLY A 218 2.02 -4.32 28.51
CA GLY A 218 1.12 -5.37 28.96
C GLY A 218 0.08 -4.94 30.00
N THR A 219 -0.06 -3.64 30.28
CA THR A 219 -1.11 -3.08 31.14
C THR A 219 -2.20 -2.36 30.35
N THR A 220 -3.26 -1.94 31.05
CA THR A 220 -4.43 -1.27 30.47
C THR A 220 -4.89 -0.17 31.42
N GLU A 221 -5.20 1.00 30.87
CA GLU A 221 -5.82 2.11 31.60
C GLU A 221 -7.00 2.70 30.81
N ILE A 222 -7.78 3.55 31.46
CA ILE A 222 -8.93 4.23 30.86
C ILE A 222 -8.77 5.74 31.12
N GLU A 223 -8.68 6.52 30.06
CA GLU A 223 -8.59 7.99 30.09
C GLU A 223 -9.47 8.55 28.96
N ASP A 224 -10.11 9.70 29.21
CA ASP A 224 -11.04 10.38 28.30
C ASP A 224 -12.00 9.43 27.53
N ASP A 225 -12.73 8.62 28.31
CA ASP A 225 -13.74 7.65 27.85
C ASP A 225 -13.22 6.59 26.83
N THR A 226 -11.90 6.36 26.81
CA THR A 226 -11.17 5.45 25.89
C THR A 226 -10.30 4.46 26.67
N ARG A 227 -10.17 3.21 26.20
CA ARG A 227 -9.34 2.17 26.84
C ARG A 227 -7.99 2.03 26.14
N TYR A 228 -6.92 2.43 26.82
CA TYR A 228 -5.55 2.34 26.30
C TYR A 228 -4.89 1.04 26.73
N ILE A 229 -4.34 0.29 25.77
CA ILE A 229 -3.57 -0.94 26.00
C ILE A 229 -2.13 -0.69 25.56
N TYR A 230 -1.19 -0.82 26.48
CA TYR A 230 0.23 -0.56 26.21
C TYR A 230 0.92 -1.82 25.67
N THR A 231 1.52 -1.73 24.49
CA THR A 231 2.13 -2.86 23.77
C THR A 231 3.64 -2.66 23.55
N GLU A 232 4.28 -3.66 22.95
CA GLU A 232 5.55 -3.48 22.23
C GLU A 232 5.25 -2.92 20.81
N PRO A 233 6.22 -2.31 20.10
CA PRO A 233 5.97 -1.65 18.82
C PRO A 233 6.02 -2.64 17.65
N TYR A 234 4.87 -2.87 16.99
CA TYR A 234 4.78 -3.79 15.87
C TYR A 234 5.64 -3.31 14.67
N GLY A 235 6.36 -4.22 14.02
CA GLY A 235 7.32 -3.88 12.96
C GLY A 235 8.75 -3.66 13.46
N PHE A 236 8.98 -3.82 14.77
CA PHE A 236 10.32 -3.93 15.38
C PHE A 236 10.54 -5.31 16.03
N ASP A 237 9.74 -6.30 15.62
CA ASP A 237 9.82 -7.69 16.05
C ASP A 237 11.12 -8.36 15.54
N ASP A 238 11.86 -9.04 16.43
CA ASP A 238 13.21 -9.62 16.18
C ASP A 238 14.22 -8.67 15.49
N ALA A 239 14.07 -7.35 15.68
CA ALA A 239 14.81 -6.32 14.95
C ALA A 239 16.30 -6.21 15.35
N ASP A 240 17.18 -6.56 14.41
CA ASP A 240 18.65 -6.37 14.50
C ASP A 240 19.26 -5.84 13.18
N GLU A 241 18.90 -6.41 12.03
CA GLU A 241 19.35 -5.95 10.71
C GLU A 241 18.17 -5.40 9.88
N PHE A 242 18.41 -4.28 9.21
CA PHE A 242 17.46 -3.61 8.33
C PHE A 242 18.07 -3.41 6.94
N LEU A 243 17.25 -3.61 5.90
CA LEU A 243 17.60 -3.22 4.54
C LEU A 243 16.92 -1.90 4.18
N ILE A 244 17.68 -1.01 3.57
CA ILE A 244 17.21 0.26 2.99
C ILE A 244 17.25 0.10 1.48
N TYR A 245 16.09 0.18 0.84
CA TYR A 245 15.94 0.20 -0.61
C TYR A 245 15.66 1.63 -1.07
N LEU A 246 16.49 2.13 -1.98
CA LEU A 246 16.41 3.47 -2.58
C LEU A 246 15.53 3.45 -3.86
N PRO A 247 14.99 4.61 -4.28
CA PRO A 247 14.37 4.78 -5.59
C PRO A 247 15.21 4.16 -6.71
N GLY A 248 14.60 3.33 -7.55
CA GLY A 248 15.29 2.59 -8.61
C GLY A 248 15.81 1.19 -8.22
N ALA A 249 15.77 0.78 -6.95
CA ALA A 249 15.99 -0.61 -6.54
C ALA A 249 14.98 -1.54 -7.24
N SER A 250 15.41 -2.72 -7.72
CA SER A 250 14.46 -3.64 -8.36
C SER A 250 13.56 -4.33 -7.33
N LEU A 251 12.26 -4.41 -7.62
CA LEU A 251 11.31 -5.20 -6.83
C LEU A 251 11.71 -6.69 -6.80
N SER A 252 12.40 -7.18 -7.83
CA SER A 252 12.93 -8.55 -7.88
C SER A 252 14.10 -8.83 -6.92
N ALA A 253 14.65 -7.80 -6.25
CA ALA A 253 15.66 -7.94 -5.20
C ALA A 253 15.06 -7.94 -3.78
N MET A 254 13.75 -7.75 -3.65
CA MET A 254 13.03 -7.81 -2.38
C MET A 254 12.51 -9.23 -2.10
N THR A 255 12.27 -9.55 -0.82
CA THR A 255 11.56 -10.79 -0.45
C THR A 255 10.06 -10.67 -0.75
N GLU A 256 9.37 -11.80 -0.93
CA GLU A 256 7.91 -11.84 -1.05
C GLU A 256 7.23 -11.21 0.19
N GLU A 257 7.86 -11.35 1.36
CA GLU A 257 7.42 -10.77 2.64
C GLU A 257 7.55 -9.23 2.62
N CYS A 258 8.71 -8.69 2.20
CA CYS A 258 8.92 -7.25 2.02
C CYS A 258 7.90 -6.66 1.04
N LEU A 259 7.73 -7.28 -0.13
CA LEU A 259 6.79 -6.85 -1.16
C LEU A 259 5.32 -6.86 -0.71
N SER A 260 4.97 -7.66 0.31
CA SER A 260 3.60 -7.67 0.86
C SER A 260 3.26 -6.41 1.67
N TRP A 261 4.27 -5.67 2.13
CA TRP A 261 4.14 -4.45 2.94
C TRP A 261 4.54 -3.17 2.20
N VAL A 262 5.40 -3.25 1.19
CA VAL A 262 5.62 -2.14 0.23
C VAL A 262 4.30 -1.75 -0.41
N ASP A 263 3.96 -0.45 -0.51
CA ASP A 263 2.65 0.00 -1.00
C ASP A 263 2.53 0.11 -2.54
N VAL A 264 3.61 -0.08 -3.30
CA VAL A 264 3.54 -0.02 -4.77
C VAL A 264 2.67 -1.16 -5.34
N ARG A 265 1.58 -0.84 -6.05
CA ARG A 265 0.68 -1.82 -6.72
C ARG A 265 0.56 -1.59 -8.23
N MET A 266 1.46 -0.80 -8.82
CA MET A 266 1.45 -0.47 -10.24
C MET A 266 1.78 -1.68 -11.12
N ASP A 267 0.89 -2.01 -12.05
CA ASP A 267 1.16 -3.03 -13.07
C ASP A 267 2.34 -2.62 -13.97
N GLY A 268 3.20 -3.57 -14.29
CA GLY A 268 4.35 -3.39 -15.20
C GLY A 268 5.59 -2.73 -14.61
N ILE A 269 5.56 -2.26 -13.36
CA ILE A 269 6.72 -1.62 -12.70
C ILE A 269 7.71 -2.68 -12.16
N GLU A 270 8.99 -2.59 -12.55
CA GLU A 270 10.06 -3.52 -12.14
C GLU A 270 10.95 -3.00 -10.98
N LYS A 271 10.75 -1.75 -10.55
CA LYS A 271 11.63 -0.99 -9.64
C LYS A 271 10.83 -0.10 -8.69
N LEU A 272 11.41 0.29 -7.55
CA LEU A 272 10.87 1.38 -6.72
C LEU A 272 10.78 2.68 -7.56
N PRO A 273 9.61 3.36 -7.57
CA PRO A 273 9.45 4.65 -8.26
C PRO A 273 10.34 5.76 -7.68
N VAL A 274 10.44 6.89 -8.38
CA VAL A 274 11.23 8.05 -7.92
C VAL A 274 10.77 8.53 -6.53
N ASP A 275 11.69 8.96 -5.68
CA ASP A 275 11.45 9.48 -4.32
C ASP A 275 10.66 8.55 -3.36
N TYR A 276 10.45 7.29 -3.72
CA TYR A 276 9.87 6.25 -2.89
C TYR A 276 10.96 5.34 -2.30
N TYR A 277 10.94 5.15 -0.99
CA TYR A 277 11.96 4.45 -0.19
C TYR A 277 11.31 3.37 0.66
N VAL A 278 12.05 2.28 0.93
CA VAL A 278 11.60 1.20 1.81
C VAL A 278 12.66 0.90 2.86
N LEU A 279 12.25 0.85 4.12
CA LEU A 279 13.05 0.37 5.25
C LEU A 279 12.46 -0.95 5.74
N TYR A 280 13.16 -2.07 5.54
CA TYR A 280 12.68 -3.43 5.80
C TYR A 280 13.36 -4.04 7.03
N ASN A 281 12.58 -4.45 8.03
CA ASN A 281 13.03 -5.24 9.16
C ASN A 281 13.28 -6.68 8.73
N VAL A 282 14.54 -7.15 8.74
CA VAL A 282 14.89 -8.49 8.26
C VAL A 282 14.44 -9.59 9.24
N GLY A 283 14.25 -9.27 10.52
CA GLY A 283 13.87 -10.23 11.57
C GLY A 283 12.39 -10.59 11.58
N GLY A 284 11.52 -9.60 11.73
CA GLY A 284 10.06 -9.76 11.72
C GLY A 284 9.43 -9.80 10.32
N ALA A 285 10.19 -9.37 9.30
CA ALA A 285 9.79 -9.31 7.89
C ALA A 285 8.72 -8.24 7.56
N GLU A 286 8.68 -7.14 8.31
CA GLU A 286 7.86 -5.96 8.03
C GLU A 286 8.61 -4.90 7.20
N ALA A 287 7.90 -4.17 6.34
CA ALA A 287 8.47 -3.06 5.55
C ALA A 287 7.77 -1.73 5.87
N PHE A 288 8.58 -0.69 6.10
CA PHE A 288 8.13 0.68 6.29
C PHE A 288 8.32 1.46 4.98
N ASN A 289 7.28 2.20 4.60
CA ASN A 289 7.20 2.98 3.37
C ASN A 289 7.53 4.44 3.66
N GLY A 290 8.43 5.05 2.89
CA GLY A 290 8.86 6.43 3.03
C GLY A 290 8.81 7.19 1.72
N ILE A 291 8.29 8.41 1.73
CA ILE A 291 8.13 9.27 0.55
C ILE A 291 8.53 10.71 0.94
N LYS A 292 9.20 11.44 0.06
CA LYS A 292 9.57 12.84 0.32
C LYS A 292 8.36 13.78 0.28
N ASP A 293 8.38 14.80 1.14
CA ASP A 293 7.38 15.88 1.20
C ASP A 293 7.17 16.57 -0.16
N ASP A 294 8.23 16.70 -0.99
CA ASP A 294 8.24 17.32 -2.31
C ASP A 294 8.15 16.34 -3.48
N SER A 295 7.79 15.08 -3.21
CA SER A 295 7.68 14.02 -4.23
C SER A 295 6.56 14.30 -5.24
N ILE A 296 6.77 13.88 -6.49
CA ILE A 296 5.78 13.95 -7.56
C ILE A 296 4.46 13.22 -7.24
N TRP A 297 4.50 12.22 -6.35
CA TRP A 297 3.33 11.40 -5.98
C TRP A 297 2.37 12.04 -4.98
N THR A 298 2.68 13.24 -4.47
CA THR A 298 1.83 14.00 -3.54
C THR A 298 1.23 15.25 -4.20
N GLN A 299 1.32 15.34 -5.53
CA GLN A 299 1.07 16.54 -6.33
C GLN A 299 0.12 16.25 -7.49
N ASP A 300 -0.92 17.07 -7.64
CA ASP A 300 -1.82 17.05 -8.80
C ASP A 300 -1.48 18.18 -9.77
N PHE A 301 -1.68 17.94 -11.07
CA PHE A 301 -1.41 18.92 -12.14
C PHE A 301 -2.65 19.10 -13.03
N GLN A 302 -2.88 20.31 -13.53
CA GLN A 302 -4.03 20.63 -14.36
C GLN A 302 -3.64 21.35 -15.66
N TYR A 303 -4.41 21.11 -16.72
CA TYR A 303 -4.48 21.96 -17.90
C TYR A 303 -5.91 22.49 -18.06
N GLN A 304 -6.06 23.79 -18.34
CA GLN A 304 -7.37 24.45 -18.50
C GLN A 304 -7.52 25.02 -19.92
N TYR A 305 -8.69 24.78 -20.55
CA TYR A 305 -9.06 25.32 -21.85
C TYR A 305 -10.52 25.84 -21.83
N GLY A 306 -10.68 27.10 -21.45
CA GLY A 306 -12.02 27.67 -21.22
C GLY A 306 -12.64 27.05 -19.98
N ASP A 307 -13.85 26.53 -20.10
CA ASP A 307 -14.56 25.83 -19.03
C ASP A 307 -14.08 24.36 -18.90
N ALA A 308 -13.51 23.78 -19.96
CA ALA A 308 -12.99 22.41 -19.99
C ALA A 308 -11.58 22.32 -19.37
N TYR A 309 -11.27 21.18 -18.74
CA TYR A 309 -9.97 20.93 -18.14
C TYR A 309 -9.53 19.46 -18.25
N VAL A 310 -8.26 19.20 -17.96
CA VAL A 310 -7.69 17.86 -17.85
C VAL A 310 -6.88 17.82 -16.56
N SER A 311 -7.06 16.78 -15.74
CA SER A 311 -6.23 16.51 -14.56
C SER A 311 -5.19 15.43 -14.85
N PHE A 312 -4.01 15.59 -14.26
CA PHE A 312 -2.97 14.57 -14.20
C PHE A 312 -2.60 14.35 -12.73
N SER A 313 -2.75 13.12 -12.29
CA SER A 313 -2.61 12.73 -10.88
C SER A 313 -1.65 11.54 -10.77
N PRO A 314 -0.33 11.81 -10.62
CA PRO A 314 0.67 10.81 -10.29
C PRO A 314 0.32 10.00 -9.04
N ALA A 315 0.46 8.67 -9.10
CA ALA A 315 0.40 7.83 -7.89
C ALA A 315 1.21 6.53 -8.03
N TYR A 316 2.03 6.23 -7.02
CA TYR A 316 2.77 4.95 -6.88
C TYR A 316 1.87 3.79 -6.40
N TYR A 317 0.71 4.09 -5.80
CA TYR A 317 -0.15 3.06 -5.20
C TYR A 317 -0.88 2.28 -6.30
N MET A 318 -1.99 2.81 -6.83
CA MET A 318 -2.80 2.18 -7.88
C MET A 318 -2.40 2.58 -9.32
N GLY A 319 -1.28 3.27 -9.50
CA GLY A 319 -0.88 3.85 -10.78
C GLY A 319 -1.39 5.26 -10.99
N SER A 320 -0.71 5.98 -11.88
CA SER A 320 -1.02 7.38 -12.18
C SER A 320 -2.23 7.47 -13.12
N HIS A 321 -3.03 8.53 -13.01
CA HIS A 321 -4.23 8.68 -13.84
C HIS A 321 -4.35 10.04 -14.51
N PHE A 322 -5.10 10.08 -15.62
CA PHE A 322 -5.20 11.24 -16.50
C PHE A 322 -6.63 11.37 -17.05
N SER A 323 -7.34 12.44 -16.67
CA SER A 323 -8.80 12.52 -16.82
C SER A 323 -9.25 13.83 -17.48
N PHE A 324 -10.08 13.71 -18.53
CA PHE A 324 -10.56 14.82 -19.36
C PHE A 324 -12.00 15.22 -19.00
N TYR A 325 -12.23 16.49 -18.64
CA TYR A 325 -13.54 17.03 -18.22
C TYR A 325 -13.96 18.20 -19.10
N VAL A 326 -15.22 18.23 -19.56
CA VAL A 326 -15.72 19.33 -20.42
C VAL A 326 -16.17 20.56 -19.64
N ASP A 327 -16.53 20.39 -18.36
CA ASP A 327 -16.82 21.40 -17.36
C ASP A 327 -16.84 20.75 -15.95
N ASP A 328 -16.83 21.57 -14.89
CA ASP A 328 -16.82 21.13 -13.47
C ASP A 328 -18.06 20.30 -13.05
N ASP A 329 -19.17 20.42 -13.78
CA ASP A 329 -20.44 19.72 -13.50
C ASP A 329 -20.52 18.34 -14.22
N SER A 330 -19.54 18.02 -15.07
CA SER A 330 -19.55 16.83 -15.94
C SER A 330 -18.68 15.67 -15.41
N PRO A 331 -19.05 14.40 -15.68
CA PRO A 331 -18.13 13.28 -15.50
C PRO A 331 -16.97 13.37 -16.49
N ALA A 332 -15.87 12.66 -16.21
CA ALA A 332 -14.77 12.53 -17.15
C ALA A 332 -15.26 11.90 -18.48
N ALA A 333 -14.93 12.55 -19.59
CA ALA A 333 -15.25 12.09 -20.94
C ALA A 333 -14.22 11.08 -21.49
N LEU A 334 -13.03 11.06 -20.88
CA LEU A 334 -11.97 10.06 -21.06
C LEU A 334 -11.16 10.02 -19.76
N SER A 335 -10.75 8.83 -19.33
CA SER A 335 -9.78 8.61 -18.24
C SER A 335 -8.81 7.54 -18.68
N LEU A 336 -7.51 7.75 -18.47
CA LEU A 336 -6.45 6.82 -18.85
C LEU A 336 -5.69 6.34 -17.60
N SER A 337 -5.39 5.04 -17.55
CA SER A 337 -4.45 4.46 -16.58
C SER A 337 -3.03 4.56 -17.12
N ILE A 338 -2.12 5.15 -16.33
CA ILE A 338 -0.76 5.49 -16.75
C ILE A 338 0.28 4.73 -15.88
N PRO A 339 0.98 3.71 -16.44
CA PRO A 339 2.00 2.94 -15.73
C PRO A 339 3.36 3.68 -15.71
N TRP A 340 3.39 4.89 -15.14
CA TRP A 340 4.56 5.77 -15.11
C TRP A 340 5.42 5.60 -13.86
N ASP A 341 6.74 5.52 -14.02
CA ASP A 341 7.74 5.37 -12.94
C ASP A 341 8.15 6.70 -12.26
N GLY A 342 7.61 7.83 -12.74
CA GLY A 342 7.89 9.19 -12.26
C GLY A 342 9.03 9.90 -12.99
N VAL A 343 9.74 9.24 -13.91
CA VAL A 343 10.95 9.77 -14.57
C VAL A 343 11.05 9.49 -16.07
N SER A 344 10.31 8.50 -16.60
CA SER A 344 10.33 8.13 -18.01
C SER A 344 9.69 9.23 -18.87
N GLU A 345 10.42 9.65 -19.91
CA GLU A 345 9.97 10.57 -20.97
C GLU A 345 9.68 9.86 -22.32
N GLU A 346 9.72 8.53 -22.33
CA GLU A 346 9.39 7.72 -23.50
C GLU A 346 7.87 7.57 -23.65
N ALA A 347 7.42 7.14 -24.84
CA ALA A 347 6.01 6.87 -25.07
C ALA A 347 5.59 5.55 -24.40
N MET A 348 4.59 5.63 -23.51
CA MET A 348 3.98 4.50 -22.81
C MET A 348 2.65 4.14 -23.49
N GLU A 349 2.33 2.84 -23.57
CA GLU A 349 0.99 2.39 -23.96
C GLU A 349 0.08 2.46 -22.72
N CYS A 350 -1.11 3.02 -22.87
CA CYS A 350 -2.05 3.31 -21.78
C CYS A 350 -3.47 2.95 -22.21
N GLU A 351 -4.28 2.46 -21.27
CA GLU A 351 -5.65 1.95 -21.51
C GLU A 351 -6.71 2.88 -20.90
N GLU A 352 -7.89 2.90 -21.52
CA GLU A 352 -9.08 3.55 -20.96
C GLU A 352 -9.48 2.92 -19.62
N SER A 353 -9.69 3.79 -18.63
CA SER A 353 -10.18 3.39 -17.31
C SER A 353 -11.64 2.95 -17.40
N TRP A 354 -12.01 1.97 -16.56
CA TRP A 354 -13.40 1.55 -16.30
C TRP A 354 -14.11 0.81 -17.45
N GLU A 355 -13.53 0.77 -18.65
CA GLU A 355 -14.10 0.06 -19.81
C GLU A 355 -13.79 -1.45 -19.83
N SER A 356 -14.63 -2.21 -20.55
CA SER A 356 -14.54 -3.68 -20.63
C SER A 356 -13.81 -4.22 -21.87
N ASP A 357 -13.50 -3.33 -22.81
CA ASP A 357 -12.76 -3.56 -24.07
C ASP A 357 -12.08 -2.21 -24.42
N PRO A 358 -11.12 -1.74 -23.60
CA PRO A 358 -10.65 -0.36 -23.60
C PRO A 358 -9.88 0.00 -24.88
N GLU A 359 -10.00 1.24 -25.35
CA GLU A 359 -9.11 1.72 -26.42
C GLU A 359 -7.73 2.09 -25.85
N THR A 360 -6.69 1.91 -26.67
CA THR A 360 -5.29 2.18 -26.27
C THR A 360 -4.76 3.48 -26.86
N TYR A 361 -3.92 4.15 -26.08
CA TYR A 361 -3.33 5.46 -26.37
C TYR A 361 -1.83 5.41 -26.07
N TYR A 362 -1.01 6.10 -26.88
CA TYR A 362 0.35 6.42 -26.49
C TYR A 362 0.36 7.72 -25.70
N VAL A 363 0.85 7.65 -24.46
CA VAL A 363 1.02 8.81 -23.58
C VAL A 363 2.50 9.09 -23.40
N THR A 364 2.87 10.37 -23.45
CA THR A 364 4.24 10.84 -23.22
C THR A 364 4.19 11.99 -22.22
N ILE A 365 4.88 11.83 -21.09
CA ILE A 365 4.98 12.84 -20.01
C ILE A 365 6.41 13.39 -20.04
N LYS A 366 6.59 14.71 -20.08
CA LYS A 366 7.91 15.35 -20.12
C LYS A 366 8.04 16.45 -19.08
N LYS A 367 9.10 16.41 -18.27
CA LYS A 367 9.31 17.41 -17.22
C LYS A 367 9.90 18.66 -17.85
N LYS A 368 9.18 19.79 -17.76
CA LYS A 368 9.65 21.08 -18.26
C LYS A 368 10.41 21.85 -17.17
N ASP A 369 9.86 21.84 -15.97
CA ASP A 369 10.41 22.38 -14.73
C ASP A 369 9.71 21.70 -13.55
N ASP A 370 9.98 22.12 -12.30
CA ASP A 370 9.44 21.45 -11.11
C ASP A 370 7.93 21.67 -10.88
N GLU A 371 7.35 22.70 -11.50
CA GLU A 371 5.92 23.04 -11.41
C GLU A 371 5.15 22.66 -12.69
N THR A 372 5.85 22.21 -13.75
CA THR A 372 5.24 22.05 -15.09
C THR A 372 5.67 20.79 -15.84
N TYR A 373 4.69 20.09 -16.42
CA TYR A 373 4.87 18.97 -17.34
C TYR A 373 4.26 19.26 -18.72
N ILE A 374 4.87 18.74 -19.79
CA ILE A 374 4.27 18.70 -21.13
C ILE A 374 3.78 17.27 -21.36
N ILE A 375 2.46 17.10 -21.46
CA ILE A 375 1.82 15.79 -21.63
C ILE A 375 1.22 15.73 -23.03
N THR A 376 1.46 14.61 -23.72
CA THR A 376 0.93 14.31 -25.06
C THR A 376 0.23 12.97 -25.03
N VAL A 377 -0.95 12.90 -25.67
CA VAL A 377 -1.79 11.71 -25.82
C VAL A 377 -2.11 11.54 -27.30
N GLU A 378 -1.86 10.36 -27.85
CA GLU A 378 -2.10 10.01 -29.27
C GLU A 378 -2.81 8.65 -29.33
N GLY A 379 -4.04 8.61 -29.87
CA GLY A 379 -4.83 7.38 -29.95
C GLY A 379 -4.25 6.36 -30.93
N ILE A 380 -4.26 5.08 -30.56
CA ILE A 380 -3.67 3.98 -31.36
C ILE A 380 -4.69 3.37 -32.34
N SER A 381 -5.99 3.57 -32.10
CA SER A 381 -7.07 2.94 -32.88
C SER A 381 -7.47 3.73 -34.13
N ASP A 382 -8.14 3.06 -35.08
CA ASP A 382 -8.83 3.71 -36.23
C ASP A 382 -9.99 4.66 -35.79
N LYS A 383 -10.32 4.72 -34.49
CA LYS A 383 -11.38 5.57 -33.90
C LYS A 383 -10.75 6.70 -33.08
N GLU A 384 -10.04 7.58 -33.77
CA GLU A 384 -9.48 8.83 -33.25
C GLU A 384 -10.44 9.58 -32.29
N PHE A 385 -10.08 9.69 -31.01
CA PHE A 385 -10.84 10.44 -30.01
C PHE A 385 -10.84 11.96 -30.33
N ASP A 386 -11.98 12.62 -30.11
CA ASP A 386 -12.13 14.05 -30.40
C ASP A 386 -11.67 14.92 -29.21
N PHE A 387 -10.38 15.27 -29.23
CA PHE A 387 -9.77 16.17 -28.24
C PHE A 387 -10.08 17.66 -28.47
N SER A 388 -10.90 18.03 -29.46
CA SER A 388 -11.20 19.45 -29.74
C SER A 388 -11.92 20.24 -28.63
N PRO A 389 -12.70 19.63 -27.69
CA PRO A 389 -13.22 20.34 -26.52
C PRO A 389 -12.12 20.91 -25.62
N TRP A 390 -10.94 20.27 -25.58
CA TRP A 390 -9.76 20.70 -24.82
C TRP A 390 -8.73 21.44 -25.69
N GLY A 391 -9.13 21.93 -26.87
CA GLY A 391 -8.26 22.67 -27.77
C GLY A 391 -7.35 21.80 -28.64
N GLY A 392 -7.56 20.48 -28.70
CA GLY A 392 -6.90 19.60 -29.66
C GLY A 392 -7.13 20.05 -31.11
N THR A 393 -6.07 20.09 -31.92
CA THR A 393 -6.11 20.56 -33.32
C THR A 393 -5.62 19.54 -34.34
N GLU A 394 -5.02 18.44 -33.89
CA GLU A 394 -4.68 17.26 -34.69
C GLU A 394 -5.69 16.16 -34.33
N PRO A 395 -6.33 15.47 -35.31
CA PRO A 395 -7.26 14.37 -35.01
C PRO A 395 -6.60 13.27 -34.18
N GLY A 396 -7.35 12.68 -33.24
CA GLY A 396 -6.88 11.59 -32.38
C GLY A 396 -5.77 11.98 -31.40
N LYS A 397 -5.44 13.27 -31.26
CA LYS A 397 -4.25 13.70 -30.53
C LYS A 397 -4.41 15.00 -29.74
N PHE A 398 -3.82 14.99 -28.55
CA PHE A 398 -3.78 16.09 -27.61
C PHE A 398 -2.34 16.32 -27.13
N SER A 399 -1.95 17.58 -26.93
CA SER A 399 -0.64 17.94 -26.38
C SER A 399 -0.75 19.29 -25.69
N ALA A 400 -0.42 19.34 -24.40
CA ALA A 400 -0.63 20.52 -23.57
C ALA A 400 0.39 20.63 -22.43
N GLU A 401 0.43 21.83 -21.83
CA GLU A 401 1.28 22.16 -20.69
C GLU A 401 0.44 22.11 -19.41
N PHE A 402 0.79 21.21 -18.50
CA PHE A 402 0.12 20.93 -17.24
C PHE A 402 0.90 21.58 -16.09
N VAL A 403 0.20 22.31 -15.24
CA VAL A 403 0.80 23.08 -14.14
C VAL A 403 0.33 22.52 -12.80
N LEU A 404 1.23 22.50 -11.82
CA LEU A 404 0.98 22.10 -10.44
C LEU A 404 -0.22 22.85 -9.84
N ILE A 405 -1.12 22.13 -9.19
CA ILE A 405 -2.22 22.71 -8.41
C ILE A 405 -1.68 23.11 -7.03
N GLU A 406 -1.70 24.41 -6.71
CA GLU A 406 -1.41 24.87 -5.34
C GLU A 406 -2.47 24.33 -4.36
N SER A 407 -2.03 23.77 -3.23
CA SER A 407 -2.93 23.34 -2.15
C SER A 407 -3.23 24.49 -1.18
N ASP A 408 -4.53 24.76 -0.97
CA ASP A 408 -5.10 25.84 -0.12
C ASP A 408 -4.87 25.67 1.42
#